data_AF-A0A2C9LIC5-F1
#
_entry.id   AF-A0A2C9LIC5-F1
#
_cell.length_a   1.000
_cell.length_b   1.000
_cell.length_c   1.000
_cell.angle_alpha   90.00
_cell.angle_beta   90.00
_cell.angle_gamma   90.00
#
_symmetry.space_group_name_H-M   'P 1'
#
loop_
_entity.id
_entity.type
_entity.pdbx_description
1 polymer ?
#
loop_
_entity_poly.entity_id
_entity_poly.type
_entity_poly.pdbx_seq_one_letter_code
_entity_poly.pdbx_strand_id
1 'polypeptide(L)'
;MIPLSGGIYTYLRLGLGNIAGFICVIERFFVADCLGILIMLLTFSKYTVSILPTCGSPQLLEKMIAATTLVGLTLINSYSSKLATRVSILTTFGKVAALIVICVGGVVFISKVCAHLCWGRSLH
;
A
#
# COMPACT_ATOMS: atom_id res chain seq x y z
N MET A 1 2.59 5.75 -29.44
CA MET A 1 3.07 4.70 -28.52
C MET A 1 3.52 3.52 -29.35
N ILE A 2 4.69 2.95 -29.08
CA ILE A 2 5.15 1.77 -29.81
C ILE A 2 4.31 0.58 -29.27
N PRO A 3 3.53 -0.13 -30.10
CA PRO A 3 2.55 -1.12 -29.64
C PRO A 3 3.22 -2.46 -29.31
N LEU A 4 4.24 -2.42 -28.44
CA LEU A 4 4.87 -3.65 -27.95
C LEU A 4 4.42 -3.93 -26.52
N SER A 5 3.96 -5.16 -26.30
CA SER A 5 3.70 -5.69 -24.96
C SER A 5 5.03 -5.87 -24.23
N GLY A 6 5.20 -5.20 -23.09
CA GLY A 6 6.45 -5.22 -22.31
C GLY A 6 6.78 -3.91 -21.62
N GLY A 7 6.06 -2.83 -21.91
CA GLY A 7 6.19 -1.56 -21.17
C GLY A 7 7.61 -1.00 -21.21
N ILE A 8 8.10 -0.47 -20.08
CA ILE A 8 9.41 0.21 -19.96
C ILE A 8 10.57 -0.69 -20.37
N TYR A 9 10.47 -2.00 -20.13
CA TYR A 9 11.48 -2.97 -20.57
C TYR A 9 11.72 -2.93 -22.08
N THR A 10 10.65 -2.86 -22.87
CA THR A 10 10.78 -2.89 -24.32
C THR A 10 11.46 -1.64 -24.86
N TYR A 11 11.21 -0.48 -24.25
CA TYR A 11 11.89 0.77 -24.58
C TYR A 11 13.38 0.71 -24.21
N LEU A 12 13.70 0.21 -23.00
CA LEU A 12 15.09 0.07 -22.55
C LEU A 12 15.88 -0.93 -23.40
N ARG A 13 15.23 -2.03 -23.80
CA ARG A 13 15.84 -3.05 -24.65
C ARG A 13 16.18 -2.52 -26.05
N LEU A 14 15.30 -1.68 -26.61
CA LEU A 14 15.52 -1.06 -27.93
C LEU A 14 16.63 0.00 -27.90
N GLY A 15 16.76 0.77 -26.80
CA GLY A 15 17.75 1.85 -26.69
C GLY A 15 19.12 1.41 -26.15
N LEU A 16 19.16 0.61 -25.08
CA LEU A 16 20.37 0.24 -24.35
C LEU A 16 20.80 -1.23 -24.56
N GLY A 17 20.05 -1.98 -25.37
CA GLY A 17 20.34 -3.39 -25.63
C GLY A 17 19.81 -4.35 -24.58
N ASN A 18 20.12 -5.63 -24.78
CA ASN A 18 19.43 -6.73 -24.09
C ASN A 18 19.78 -6.85 -22.59
N ILE A 19 21.04 -6.58 -22.22
CA ILE A 19 21.55 -6.73 -20.85
C ILE A 19 20.93 -5.67 -19.93
N ALA A 20 20.88 -4.41 -20.37
CA ALA A 20 20.30 -3.31 -19.61
C ALA A 20 18.80 -3.53 -19.36
N GLY A 21 18.07 -4.03 -20.36
CA GLY A 21 16.67 -4.41 -20.20
C GLY A 21 16.47 -5.52 -19.14
N PHE A 22 17.33 -6.53 -19.14
CA PHE A 22 17.25 -7.65 -18.18
C PHE A 22 17.47 -7.21 -16.73
N ILE A 23 18.51 -6.41 -16.47
CA ILE A 23 18.82 -5.90 -15.13
C ILE A 23 17.65 -5.06 -14.60
N CYS A 24 17.07 -4.20 -15.44
CA CYS A 24 15.95 -3.36 -15.04
C CYS A 24 14.69 -4.18 -14.67
N VAL A 25 14.40 -5.27 -15.40
CA VAL A 25 13.26 -6.13 -15.08
C VAL A 25 13.48 -6.87 -13.75
N ILE A 26 14.68 -7.39 -13.53
CA ILE A 26 15.03 -8.06 -12.28
C ILE A 26 14.91 -7.10 -11.10
N GLU A 27 15.52 -5.92 -11.20
CA GLU A 27 15.47 -4.92 -10.13
C GLU A 27 14.03 -4.52 -9.82
N ARG A 28 13.22 -4.25 -10.84
CA ARG A 28 11.80 -3.93 -10.68
C ARG A 28 11.04 -5.05 -9.98
N PHE A 29 11.24 -6.29 -10.41
CA PHE A 29 10.57 -7.44 -9.82
C PHE A 29 10.92 -7.60 -8.33
N PHE A 30 12.21 -7.51 -7.97
CA PHE A 30 12.62 -7.62 -6.58
C PHE A 30 12.19 -6.42 -5.74
N VAL A 31 12.44 -5.19 -6.21
CA VAL A 31 12.27 -3.98 -5.41
C VAL A 31 10.83 -3.48 -5.41
N ALA A 32 10.20 -3.37 -6.58
CA ALA A 32 8.86 -2.80 -6.66
C ALA A 32 7.80 -3.82 -6.24
N ASP A 33 7.85 -5.02 -6.81
CA ASP A 33 6.80 -6.01 -6.59
C ASP A 33 7.01 -6.77 -5.27
N CYS A 34 8.16 -7.43 -5.08
CA CYS A 34 8.39 -8.27 -3.89
C CYS A 34 8.49 -7.44 -2.60
N LEU A 35 9.32 -6.40 -2.53
CA LEU A 35 9.42 -5.58 -1.30
C LEU A 35 8.13 -4.81 -1.03
N GLY A 36 7.45 -4.33 -2.07
CA GLY A 36 6.18 -3.62 -1.93
C GLY A 36 5.12 -4.48 -1.23
N ILE A 37 4.96 -5.73 -1.67
CA ILE A 37 4.03 -6.69 -1.04
C ILE A 37 4.46 -6.97 0.41
N LEU A 38 5.74 -7.23 0.66
CA LEU A 38 6.25 -7.52 2.00
C LEU A 38 5.97 -6.37 2.99
N ILE A 39 6.29 -5.13 2.59
CA ILE A 39 6.08 -3.94 3.43
C ILE A 39 4.60 -3.78 3.73
N MET A 40 3.72 -3.91 2.72
CA MET A 40 2.27 -3.79 2.92
C MET A 40 1.75 -4.81 3.94
N LEU A 41 2.19 -6.06 3.88
CA LEU A 41 1.75 -7.10 4.82
C LEU A 41 2.29 -6.89 6.23
N LEU A 42 3.55 -6.46 6.37
CA LEU A 42 4.13 -6.11 7.66
C LEU A 42 3.38 -4.95 8.29
N THR A 43 3.07 -3.91 7.51
CA THR A 43 2.26 -2.77 7.97
C THR A 43 0.86 -3.21 8.39
N PHE A 44 0.19 -4.06 7.61
CA PHE A 44 -1.12 -4.60 7.97
C PHE A 44 -1.08 -5.38 9.30
N SER A 45 -0.06 -6.22 9.47
CA SER A 45 0.17 -6.97 10.71
C SER A 45 0.38 -6.04 11.91
N LYS A 46 1.23 -5.01 11.76
CA LYS A 46 1.47 -3.98 12.78
C LYS A 46 0.18 -3.29 13.22
N TYR A 47 -0.64 -2.85 12.26
CA TYR A 47 -1.92 -2.22 12.57
C TYR A 47 -2.89 -3.18 13.26
N THR A 48 -2.90 -4.45 12.86
CA THR A 48 -3.76 -5.48 13.47
C THR A 48 -3.36 -5.73 14.94
N VAL A 49 -2.06 -5.86 15.22
CA VAL A 49 -1.56 -6.07 16.58
C VAL A 49 -1.79 -4.83 17.47
N SER A 50 -1.75 -3.62 16.90
CA SER A 50 -2.04 -2.39 17.66
C SER A 50 -3.47 -2.29 18.20
N ILE A 51 -4.43 -3.03 17.63
CA ILE A 51 -5.82 -3.08 18.12
C ILE A 51 -5.98 -4.12 19.23
N LEU A 52 -5.04 -5.07 19.37
CA LEU A 52 -5.04 -6.03 20.46
C LEU A 52 -4.52 -5.34 21.73
N PRO A 53 -5.16 -5.53 22.89
CA PRO A 53 -4.75 -4.95 24.19
C PRO A 53 -3.51 -5.67 24.77
N THR A 54 -2.53 -5.99 23.93
CA THR A 54 -1.30 -6.67 24.31
C THR A 54 -0.20 -5.65 24.59
N CYS A 55 0.25 -5.58 25.85
CA CYS A 55 1.37 -4.75 26.28
C CYS A 55 2.68 -5.29 25.70
N GLY A 56 3.20 -4.60 24.67
CA GLY A 56 4.45 -4.93 23.99
C GLY A 56 4.21 -5.86 22.82
N SER A 57 4.40 -5.36 21.59
CA SER A 57 4.25 -6.17 20.38
C SER A 57 5.49 -7.05 20.18
N PRO A 58 5.42 -8.38 20.42
CA PRO A 58 6.55 -9.24 20.13
C PRO A 58 6.72 -9.31 18.61
N GLN A 59 7.93 -9.00 18.12
CA GLN A 59 8.27 -9.05 16.69
C GLN A 59 7.94 -10.41 16.06
N LEU A 60 7.90 -11.48 16.86
CA LEU A 60 7.51 -12.81 16.42
C LEU A 60 6.03 -12.87 16.03
N LEU A 61 5.11 -12.30 16.82
CA LEU A 61 3.67 -12.34 16.54
C LEU A 61 3.34 -11.59 15.25
N GLU A 62 3.94 -10.41 15.06
CA GLU A 62 3.76 -9.63 13.84
C GLU A 62 4.22 -10.38 12.60
N LYS A 63 5.38 -11.06 12.67
CA LYS A 63 5.91 -11.88 11.57
C LYS A 63 5.01 -13.08 11.28
N MET A 64 4.43 -13.72 12.30
CA MET A 64 3.50 -14.83 12.12
C MET A 64 2.19 -14.39 11.47
N ILE A 65 1.64 -13.24 11.87
CA ILE A 65 0.44 -12.66 11.25
C ILE A 65 0.73 -12.23 9.80
N ALA A 66 1.89 -11.62 9.55
CA ALA A 66 2.30 -11.26 8.19
C ALA A 66 2.50 -12.51 7.30
N ALA A 67 3.10 -13.58 7.83
CA ALA A 67 3.29 -14.82 7.08
C ALA A 67 1.97 -15.54 6.77
N THR A 68 1.07 -15.63 7.76
CA THR A 68 -0.25 -16.26 7.57
C THR A 68 -1.11 -15.48 6.57
N THR A 69 -1.09 -14.16 6.63
CA THR A 69 -1.78 -13.32 5.63
C THR A 69 -1.18 -13.44 4.23
N LEU A 70 0.15 -13.55 4.11
CA LEU A 70 0.81 -13.79 2.82
C LEU A 70 0.41 -15.13 2.20
N VAL A 71 0.45 -16.19 2.99
CA VAL A 71 0.05 -17.53 2.55
C VAL A 71 -1.41 -17.54 2.15
N GLY A 72 -2.29 -16.93 2.96
CA GLY A 72 -3.72 -16.81 2.64
C GLY A 72 -3.98 -16.08 1.31
N LEU A 73 -3.33 -14.93 1.09
CA LEU A 73 -3.44 -14.21 -0.18
C LEU A 73 -2.94 -15.05 -1.36
N THR A 74 -1.80 -15.71 -1.20
CA THR A 74 -1.20 -16.53 -2.26
C THR A 74 -2.11 -17.71 -2.62
N LEU A 75 -2.68 -18.38 -1.63
CA LEU A 75 -3.64 -19.47 -1.85
C LEU A 75 -4.88 -19.00 -2.60
N ILE A 76 -5.44 -17.84 -2.24
CA ILE A 76 -6.60 -17.27 -2.94
C ILE A 76 -6.26 -16.95 -4.39
N ASN A 77 -5.09 -16.34 -4.64
CA ASN A 77 -4.62 -16.03 -5.99
C ASN A 77 -4.41 -17.28 -6.84
N SER A 78 -3.83 -18.34 -6.26
CA SER A 78 -3.58 -19.61 -6.95
C SER A 78 -4.85 -20.41 -7.18
N TYR A 79 -5.83 -20.35 -6.28
CA TYR A 79 -7.11 -21.05 -6.45
C TYR A 79 -8.01 -20.37 -7.48
N SER A 80 -8.11 -19.03 -7.44
CA SER A 80 -8.85 -18.28 -8.44
C SER A 80 -8.40 -16.83 -8.53
N SER A 81 -7.82 -16.47 -9.67
CA SER A 81 -7.48 -15.09 -10.01
C SER A 81 -8.68 -14.15 -9.99
N LYS A 82 -9.89 -14.67 -10.25
CA LYS A 82 -11.14 -13.90 -10.19
C LYS A 82 -11.48 -13.50 -8.76
N LEU A 83 -11.33 -14.40 -7.78
CA LEU A 83 -11.59 -14.11 -6.37
C LEU A 83 -10.60 -13.08 -5.83
N ALA A 84 -9.31 -13.25 -6.14
CA ALA A 84 -8.28 -12.29 -5.76
C ALA A 84 -8.59 -10.88 -6.31
N THR A 85 -9.02 -10.81 -7.58
CA THR A 85 -9.42 -9.54 -8.20
C THR A 85 -10.58 -8.88 -7.46
N ARG A 86 -11.60 -9.65 -7.04
CA ARG A 86 -12.73 -9.11 -6.26
C ARG A 86 -12.29 -8.57 -4.89
N VAL A 87 -11.43 -9.28 -4.18
CA VAL A 87 -10.88 -8.84 -2.88
C VAL A 87 -10.06 -7.56 -3.04
N SER A 88 -9.24 -7.47 -4.08
CA SER A 88 -8.45 -6.28 -4.39
C SER A 88 -9.33 -5.07 -4.73
N ILE A 89 -10.43 -5.27 -5.47
CA ILE A 89 -11.41 -4.22 -5.78
C ILE A 89 -12.04 -3.68 -4.49
N LEU A 90 -12.52 -4.56 -3.60
CA LEU A 90 -13.13 -4.15 -2.33
C LEU A 90 -12.14 -3.37 -1.44
N THR A 91 -10.89 -3.83 -1.37
CA THR A 91 -9.83 -3.13 -0.62
C THR A 91 -9.55 -1.75 -1.21
N THR A 92 -9.63 -1.60 -2.53
CA THR A 92 -9.43 -0.31 -3.20
C THR A 92 -10.53 0.68 -2.84
N PHE A 93 -11.80 0.24 -2.85
CA PHE A 93 -12.90 1.07 -2.36
C PHE A 93 -12.72 1.49 -0.90
N GLY A 94 -12.28 0.56 -0.04
CA GLY A 94 -11.96 0.86 1.36
C GLY A 94 -10.86 1.91 1.52
N LYS A 95 -9.76 1.78 0.77
CA LYS A 95 -8.65 2.76 0.77
C LYS A 95 -9.13 4.15 0.34
N VAL A 96 -9.95 4.25 -0.70
CA VAL A 96 -10.50 5.52 -1.17
C VAL A 96 -11.44 6.14 -0.14
N ALA A 97 -12.32 5.34 0.46
CA ALA A 97 -13.23 5.81 1.50
C ALA A 97 -12.47 6.36 2.72
N ALA A 98 -11.44 5.63 3.19
CA ALA A 98 -10.59 6.09 4.28
C ALA A 98 -9.89 7.43 3.95
N LEU A 99 -9.42 7.59 2.72
CA LEU A 99 -8.76 8.82 2.26
C LEU A 99 -9.74 10.00 2.25
N ILE A 100 -10.99 9.79 1.81
CA ILE A 100 -12.04 10.82 1.86
C ILE A 100 -12.30 11.27 3.30
N VAL A 101 -12.43 10.33 4.25
CA VAL A 101 -12.67 10.64 5.67
C VAL A 101 -11.53 11.48 6.25
N ILE A 102 -10.27 11.12 5.96
CA ILE A 102 -9.10 11.87 6.43
C ILE A 102 -9.07 13.27 5.83
N CYS A 103 -9.34 13.43 4.52
CA CYS A 103 -9.39 14.74 3.88
C CYS A 103 -10.48 15.65 4.46
N VAL A 104 -11.71 15.15 4.60
CA VAL A 104 -12.82 15.93 5.16
C VAL A 104 -12.57 16.27 6.62
N GLY A 105 -12.10 15.30 7.42
CA GLY A 105 -11.72 15.52 8.82
C GLY A 105 -10.64 16.60 8.96
N GLY A 106 -9.63 16.58 8.10
CA GLY A 106 -8.58 17.60 8.05
C GLY A 106 -9.11 19.00 7.77
N VAL A 107 -10.00 19.15 6.77
CA VAL A 107 -10.61 20.45 6.43
C VAL A 107 -11.47 20.99 7.58
N VAL A 108 -12.26 20.13 8.22
CA VAL A 108 -13.10 20.52 9.37
C VAL A 108 -12.24 20.94 10.57
N PHE A 109 -11.14 20.22 10.82
CA PHE A 109 -10.20 20.55 11.90
C PHE A 109 -9.53 21.91 11.67
N ILE A 110 -9.03 22.17 10.47
CA ILE A 110 -8.42 23.46 10.11
C ILE A 110 -9.44 24.60 10.23
N SER A 111 -10.68 24.39 9.79
CA SER A 111 -11.75 25.40 9.90
C SER A 111 -12.06 25.75 11.36
N LYS A 112 -12.11 24.74 12.25
CA LYS A 112 -12.29 24.95 13.70
C LYS A 112 -11.10 25.65 14.34
N VAL A 113 -9.87 25.27 13.98
CA VAL A 113 -8.65 25.90 14.49
C VAL A 113 -8.56 27.36 14.05
N CYS A 114 -8.88 27.69 12.79
CA CYS A 114 -8.90 29.06 12.29
C CYS A 114 -9.97 29.92 13.00
N ALA A 115 -11.14 29.36 13.27
CA ALA A 115 -12.18 30.04 14.05
C ALA A 115 -11.74 30.32 15.50
N HIS A 116 -11.06 29.37 16.15
CA HIS A 116 -10.50 29.55 17.49
C HIS A 116 -9.37 30.60 17.52
N LEU A 117 -8.53 30.66 16.48
CA LEU A 117 -7.47 31.66 16.32
C LEU A 117 -8.04 33.07 16.04
N CYS A 118 -9.13 33.19 15.27
CA CYS A 118 -9.81 34.48 15.05
C CYS A 118 -10.47 35.00 16.33
N TRP A 119 -11.06 34.12 17.15
CA TRP A 119 -11.64 34.52 18.45
C TRP A 119 -10.56 35.01 19.42
N GLY A 120 -9.39 34.36 19.45
CA GLY A 120 -8.26 34.77 20.30
C GLY A 120 -7.59 36.08 19.87
N ARG A 121 -7.71 36.50 18.60
CA ARG A 121 -7.11 37.74 18.09
C ARG A 121 -8.02 38.97 18.22
N SER A 122 -9.32 38.80 18.52
CA SER A 122 -10.26 39.91 18.73
C SER A 122 -10.30 40.42 20.17
N LEU A 123 -9.56 39.79 21.10
CA LEU A 123 -9.51 40.15 22.53
C LEU A 123 -8.22 40.89 22.93
N HIS A 124 -7.41 41.32 21.96
CA HIS A 124 -6.18 42.10 22.12
C HIS A 124 -6.22 43.29 21.15
#